data_AF-A0A4D7H9P0-F1
#
_entry.id   AF-A0A4D7H9P0-F1
#
_cell.length_a   1.000
_cell.length_b   1.000
_cell.length_c   1.000
_cell.angle_alpha   90.00
_cell.angle_beta   90.00
_cell.angle_gamma   90.00
#
_symmetry.space_group_name_H-M   'P 1'
#
loop_
_entity.id
_entity.type
_entity.pdbx_description
1 polymer ?
#
loop_
_entity_poly.entity_id
_entity_poly.type
_entity_poly.pdbx_seq_one_letter_code
_entity_poly.pdbx_strand_id
1 'polypeptide(L)'
;MDDPPPGRTTETAESRQRWGWSGHGEGAKVEKDAVGLFLDDVAYAFADISVSALPAILAVYMLGDIRPFGARTATLVAWLTMVVVAAVIRGGWVTPLGSDVPGWVTLAPSLVLLRFLYFNAALALAGYGGAAISGELALPLESVGFAFVVGVLSAALFPRLAEDVSRRLADS
;
A
#
# COMPACT_ATOMS: atom_id res chain seq x y z
N MET A 1 17.25 -17.67 -14.98
CA MET A 1 16.22 -16.89 -14.28
C MET A 1 16.92 -15.61 -13.92
N ASP A 2 16.56 -14.52 -14.58
CA ASP A 2 17.25 -13.25 -14.39
C ASP A 2 16.99 -12.76 -12.96
N ASP A 3 18.01 -12.21 -12.31
CA ASP A 3 17.84 -11.68 -10.96
C ASP A 3 16.79 -10.56 -10.96
N PRO A 4 15.81 -10.58 -10.04
CA PRO A 4 14.82 -9.53 -9.97
C PRO A 4 15.49 -8.18 -9.67
N PRO A 5 14.96 -7.07 -10.21
CA PRO A 5 15.55 -5.77 -9.96
C PRO A 5 15.57 -5.45 -8.46
N PRO A 6 16.60 -4.71 -8.00
CA PRO A 6 16.79 -4.44 -6.58
C PRO A 6 15.57 -3.73 -5.99
N GLY A 7 15.19 -4.15 -4.78
CA GLY A 7 14.03 -3.59 -4.07
C GLY A 7 12.69 -4.29 -4.34
N ARG A 8 12.66 -5.38 -5.13
CA ARG A 8 11.44 -6.16 -5.42
C ARG A 8 11.44 -7.56 -4.82
N THR A 9 10.25 -8.04 -4.47
CA THR A 9 9.99 -9.45 -4.12
C THR A 9 9.09 -10.06 -5.17
N THR A 10 9.68 -10.65 -6.21
CA THR A 10 8.95 -11.26 -7.34
C THR A 10 8.46 -12.68 -7.02
N GLU A 11 9.21 -13.45 -6.21
CA GLU A 11 8.85 -14.83 -5.82
C GLU A 11 7.41 -14.93 -5.29
N THR A 12 6.97 -13.94 -4.50
CA THR A 12 5.62 -13.94 -3.93
C THR A 12 4.53 -13.70 -4.98
N ALA A 13 4.82 -13.00 -6.06
CA ALA A 13 3.86 -12.80 -7.16
C ALA A 13 3.81 -13.99 -8.12
N GLU A 14 4.89 -14.76 -8.21
CA GLU A 14 4.99 -15.92 -9.10
C GLU A 14 4.51 -17.23 -8.44
N SER A 15 4.44 -17.27 -7.11
CA SER A 15 4.09 -18.47 -6.35
C SER A 15 2.84 -18.28 -5.48
N ARG A 16 2.02 -19.34 -5.41
CA ARG A 16 0.89 -19.48 -4.48
C ARG A 16 1.29 -19.94 -3.08
N GLN A 17 2.56 -20.26 -2.88
CA GLN A 17 3.04 -20.69 -1.57
C GLN A 17 3.21 -19.48 -0.65
N ARG A 18 2.75 -19.62 0.59
CA ARG A 18 2.92 -18.64 1.65
C ARG A 18 3.35 -19.31 2.93
N TRP A 19 4.10 -18.58 3.75
CA TRP A 19 4.45 -19.08 5.08
C TRP A 19 3.19 -19.15 5.94
N GLY A 20 2.91 -20.31 6.49
CA GLY A 20 1.77 -20.56 7.36
C GLY A 20 2.22 -21.26 8.62
N TRP A 21 1.37 -21.17 9.65
CA TRP A 21 1.56 -21.91 10.89
C TRP A 21 0.64 -23.12 10.92
N SER A 22 1.19 -24.32 11.08
CA SER A 22 0.44 -25.59 11.05
C SER A 22 -0.35 -25.89 12.34
N GLY A 23 -0.40 -24.94 13.29
CA GLY A 23 -1.02 -25.12 14.61
C GLY A 23 -0.18 -25.96 15.59
N HIS A 24 0.86 -26.65 15.11
CA HIS A 24 1.65 -27.60 15.90
C HIS A 24 3.03 -27.06 16.34
N GLY A 25 3.28 -25.76 16.28
CA GLY A 25 4.62 -25.24 16.57
C GLY A 25 5.52 -25.07 15.35
N GLU A 26 5.12 -25.62 14.20
CA GLU A 26 5.95 -25.68 13.01
C GLU A 26 5.42 -24.75 11.93
N GLY A 27 6.28 -23.84 11.46
CA GLY A 27 6.03 -23.03 10.28
C GLY A 27 6.39 -23.79 9.01
N ALA A 28 5.51 -23.74 8.02
CA ALA A 28 5.71 -24.40 6.73
C ALA A 28 5.21 -23.51 5.59
N LYS A 29 5.77 -23.67 4.39
CA LYS A 29 5.18 -23.11 3.17
C LYS A 29 3.95 -23.95 2.81
N VAL A 30 2.78 -23.32 2.76
CA VAL A 30 1.52 -23.95 2.39
C VAL A 30 1.05 -23.33 1.09
N GLU A 31 0.58 -24.16 0.16
CA GLU A 31 -0.08 -23.68 -1.06
C GLU A 31 -1.48 -23.17 -0.72
N LYS A 32 -1.79 -21.94 -1.12
CA LYS A 32 -3.10 -21.32 -0.91
C LYS A 32 -3.86 -21.24 -2.23
N ASP A 33 -5.17 -21.37 -2.15
CA ASP A 33 -6.06 -21.04 -3.26
C ASP A 33 -6.10 -19.51 -3.48
N ALA A 34 -6.80 -19.05 -4.52
CA ALA A 34 -6.81 -17.62 -4.87
C ALA A 34 -7.34 -16.73 -3.73
N VAL A 35 -8.36 -17.18 -2.99
CA VAL A 35 -8.96 -16.42 -1.89
C VAL A 35 -8.02 -16.41 -0.68
N GLY A 36 -7.48 -17.57 -0.30
CA GLY A 36 -6.52 -17.67 0.80
C GLY A 36 -5.25 -16.87 0.54
N LEU A 37 -4.78 -16.84 -0.71
CA LEU A 37 -3.65 -16.00 -1.14
C LEU A 37 -3.98 -14.51 -0.97
N PHE A 38 -5.16 -14.09 -1.43
CA PHE A 38 -5.60 -12.69 -1.32
C PHE A 38 -5.73 -12.23 0.13
N LEU A 39 -6.34 -13.03 1.00
CA LEU A 39 -6.47 -12.69 2.41
C LEU A 39 -5.12 -12.56 3.12
N ASP A 40 -4.16 -13.43 2.77
CA ASP A 40 -2.80 -13.37 3.32
C ASP A 40 -2.05 -12.12 2.86
N ASP A 41 -2.15 -11.80 1.57
CA ASP A 41 -1.51 -10.60 1.01
C ASP A 41 -2.20 -9.32 1.48
N VAL A 42 -3.50 -9.34 1.79
CA VAL A 42 -4.22 -8.25 2.47
C VAL A 42 -3.68 -8.06 3.89
N ALA A 43 -3.51 -9.13 4.68
CA ALA A 43 -2.96 -9.02 6.01
C ALA A 43 -1.53 -8.45 6.00
N TYR A 44 -0.70 -8.90 5.04
CA TYR A 44 0.64 -8.35 4.83
C TYR A 44 0.59 -6.86 4.45
N ALA A 45 -0.19 -6.51 3.43
CA ALA A 45 -0.28 -5.13 2.93
C ALA A 45 -0.84 -4.18 3.98
N PHE A 46 -1.82 -4.65 4.77
CA PHE A 46 -2.35 -3.93 5.91
C PHE A 46 -1.24 -3.63 6.91
N ALA A 47 -0.44 -4.61 7.31
CA ALA A 47 0.66 -4.37 8.25
C ALA A 47 1.72 -3.40 7.68
N ASP A 48 2.17 -3.62 6.44
CA ASP A 48 3.20 -2.81 5.78
C ASP A 48 2.81 -1.33 5.67
N ILE A 49 1.60 -1.07 5.19
CA ILE A 49 1.09 0.30 4.99
C ILE A 49 0.72 0.93 6.33
N SER A 50 0.00 0.22 7.20
CA SER A 50 -0.56 0.82 8.42
C SER A 50 0.51 1.19 9.43
N VAL A 51 1.54 0.34 9.61
CA VAL A 51 2.65 0.64 10.52
C VAL A 51 3.40 1.90 10.07
N SER A 52 3.65 2.01 8.76
CA SER A 52 4.37 3.15 8.19
C SER A 52 3.54 4.43 8.17
N ALA A 53 2.23 4.33 7.91
CA ALA A 53 1.32 5.46 7.75
C ALA A 53 0.61 5.89 9.05
N LEU A 54 0.93 5.22 10.17
CA LEU A 54 0.30 5.43 11.47
C LEU A 54 0.32 6.90 11.93
N PRO A 55 1.40 7.68 11.76
CA PRO A 55 1.40 9.09 12.14
C PRO A 55 0.36 9.93 11.41
N ALA A 56 0.20 9.77 10.09
CA ALA A 56 -0.80 10.51 9.30
C ALA A 56 -2.22 10.08 9.66
N ILE A 57 -2.44 8.77 9.86
CA ILE A 57 -3.75 8.26 10.32
C ILE A 57 -4.11 8.88 11.67
N LEU A 58 -3.18 8.87 12.64
CA LEU A 58 -3.40 9.49 13.95
C LEU A 58 -3.60 11.00 13.86
N ALA A 59 -2.79 11.70 13.06
CA ALA A 59 -2.88 13.15 12.88
C ALA A 59 -4.25 13.54 12.29
N VAL A 60 -4.71 12.86 11.24
CA VAL A 60 -6.03 13.11 10.66
C VAL A 60 -7.14 12.75 11.64
N TYR A 61 -6.98 11.68 12.43
CA TYR A 61 -7.99 11.30 13.41
C TYR A 61 -8.09 12.31 14.56
N MET A 62 -6.96 12.85 15.02
CA MET A 62 -6.90 13.81 16.13
C MET A 62 -7.27 15.23 15.71
N LEU A 63 -6.80 15.68 14.55
CA LEU A 63 -6.92 17.07 14.08
C LEU A 63 -8.07 17.26 13.08
N GLY A 64 -8.50 16.18 12.44
CA GLY A 64 -9.54 16.24 11.41
C GLY A 64 -10.94 16.39 12.01
N ASP A 65 -11.75 17.16 11.29
CA ASP A 65 -13.16 17.40 11.59
C ASP A 65 -13.98 16.09 11.55
N ILE A 66 -15.08 16.04 12.32
CA ILE A 66 -15.98 14.89 12.47
C ILE A 66 -17.08 14.89 11.38
N ARG A 67 -17.09 15.90 10.50
CA ARG A 67 -18.04 15.98 9.40
C ARG A 67 -18.04 14.71 8.53
N PRO A 68 -19.24 14.24 8.10
CA PRO A 68 -19.33 13.16 7.13
C PRO A 68 -18.62 13.57 5.83
N PHE A 69 -17.91 12.64 5.19
CA PHE A 69 -17.11 12.88 3.97
C PHE A 69 -15.92 13.85 4.14
N GLY A 70 -15.60 14.23 5.39
CA GLY A 70 -14.42 15.02 5.73
C GLY A 70 -13.12 14.19 5.72
N ALA A 71 -12.07 14.76 6.32
CA ALA A 71 -10.71 14.22 6.26
C ALA A 71 -10.61 12.76 6.74
N ARG A 72 -11.34 12.40 7.80
CA ARG A 72 -11.33 11.03 8.35
C ARG A 72 -11.87 10.01 7.36
N THR A 73 -13.01 10.32 6.72
CA THR A 73 -13.62 9.44 5.72
C THR A 73 -12.70 9.30 4.50
N ALA A 74 -12.16 10.41 4.00
CA ALA A 74 -11.24 10.41 2.87
C ALA A 74 -9.95 9.60 3.16
N THR A 75 -9.32 9.82 4.31
CA THR A 75 -8.14 9.06 4.73
C THR A 75 -8.43 7.57 4.89
N LEU A 76 -9.57 7.19 5.48
CA LEU A 76 -9.98 5.79 5.59
C LEU A 76 -10.15 5.13 4.22
N VAL A 77 -10.82 5.81 3.28
CA VAL A 77 -11.02 5.32 1.91
C VAL A 77 -9.69 5.13 1.21
N ALA A 78 -8.80 6.12 1.24
CA ALA A 78 -7.49 6.02 0.62
C ALA A 78 -6.65 4.88 1.23
N TRP A 79 -6.61 4.78 2.55
CA TRP A 79 -5.86 3.75 3.26
C TRP A 79 -6.34 2.33 2.91
N LEU A 80 -7.64 2.05 2.97
CA LEU A 80 -8.18 0.74 2.61
C LEU A 80 -7.94 0.43 1.13
N THR A 81 -8.06 1.43 0.26
CA THR A 81 -7.78 1.29 -1.18
C THR A 81 -6.31 0.93 -1.41
N MET A 82 -5.38 1.61 -0.73
CA MET A 82 -3.96 1.30 -0.81
C MET A 82 -3.66 -0.14 -0.37
N VAL A 83 -4.28 -0.61 0.71
CA VAL A 83 -4.12 -1.99 1.20
C VAL A 83 -4.59 -3.01 0.16
N VAL A 84 -5.77 -2.80 -0.42
CA VAL A 84 -6.31 -3.71 -1.45
C VAL A 84 -5.41 -3.71 -2.69
N VAL A 85 -5.03 -2.53 -3.19
CA VAL A 85 -4.16 -2.43 -4.39
C VAL A 85 -2.80 -3.05 -4.14
N ALA A 86 -2.20 -2.83 -2.98
CA ALA A 86 -0.93 -3.44 -2.61
C ALA A 86 -1.03 -4.97 -2.51
N ALA A 87 -2.11 -5.50 -1.92
CA ALA A 87 -2.37 -6.93 -1.88
C ALA A 87 -2.53 -7.51 -3.29
N VAL A 88 -3.26 -6.81 -4.17
CA VAL A 88 -3.48 -7.24 -5.55
C VAL A 88 -2.15 -7.29 -6.35
N ILE A 89 -1.29 -6.30 -6.17
CA ILE A 89 0.03 -6.24 -6.81
C ILE A 89 0.95 -7.33 -6.23
N ARG A 90 0.94 -7.51 -4.91
CA ARG A 90 1.76 -8.51 -4.22
C ARG A 90 1.44 -9.94 -4.64
N GLY A 91 0.15 -10.25 -4.79
CA GLY A 91 -0.34 -11.55 -5.25
C GLY A 91 -0.15 -11.79 -6.74
N GLY A 92 0.43 -10.83 -7.49
CA GLY A 92 0.76 -10.99 -8.91
C GLY A 92 -0.43 -10.87 -9.86
N TRP A 93 -1.60 -10.43 -9.39
CA TRP A 93 -2.78 -10.28 -10.26
C TRP A 93 -2.73 -9.03 -11.15
N VAL A 94 -2.01 -7.99 -10.71
CA VAL A 94 -1.84 -6.73 -11.45
C VAL A 94 -0.39 -6.28 -11.36
N THR A 95 0.14 -5.73 -12.44
CA THR A 95 1.47 -5.13 -12.45
C THR A 95 1.43 -3.70 -11.87
N PRO A 96 2.47 -3.27 -11.15
CA PRO A 96 2.62 -1.90 -10.69
C PRO A 96 2.56 -0.88 -11.83
N LEU A 97 2.10 0.33 -11.56
CA LEU A 97 2.13 1.40 -12.54
C LEU A 97 3.58 1.83 -12.83
N GLY A 98 3.94 1.82 -14.11
CA GLY A 98 5.26 2.24 -14.58
C GLY A 98 6.37 1.20 -14.39
N SER A 99 6.05 -0.05 -14.07
CA SER A 99 7.00 -1.17 -14.05
C SER A 99 6.32 -2.47 -14.51
N ASP A 100 6.96 -3.20 -15.42
CA ASP A 100 6.49 -4.53 -15.87
C ASP A 100 6.89 -5.64 -14.89
N VAL A 101 7.61 -5.30 -13.83
CA VAL A 101 8.11 -6.27 -12.84
C VAL A 101 7.02 -6.53 -11.80
N PRO A 102 6.56 -7.79 -11.65
CA PRO A 102 5.50 -8.11 -10.71
C PRO A 102 5.99 -8.07 -9.25
N GLY A 103 5.03 -8.14 -8.33
CA GLY A 103 5.30 -8.25 -6.90
C GLY A 103 5.43 -6.92 -6.17
N TRP A 104 5.66 -7.00 -4.86
CA TRP A 104 5.70 -5.83 -3.99
C TRP A 104 7.14 -5.44 -3.65
N VAL A 105 7.27 -4.36 -2.87
CA VAL A 105 8.56 -3.79 -2.47
C VAL A 105 9.18 -4.58 -1.31
N THR A 106 10.50 -4.78 -1.30
CA THR A 106 11.21 -5.44 -0.20
C THR A 106 11.24 -4.58 1.07
N LEU A 107 11.53 -5.19 2.22
CA LEU A 107 11.63 -4.53 3.53
C LEU A 107 13.06 -4.03 3.85
N ALA A 108 13.83 -3.61 2.84
CA ALA A 108 15.14 -3.01 3.08
C ALA A 108 15.03 -1.71 3.91
N PRO A 109 15.97 -1.40 4.82
CA PRO A 109 15.85 -0.25 5.73
C PRO A 109 15.60 1.09 5.04
N SER A 110 16.28 1.36 3.92
CA SER A 110 16.07 2.57 3.11
C SER A 110 14.66 2.65 2.54
N LEU A 111 14.09 1.50 2.15
CA LEU A 111 12.72 1.43 1.63
C LEU A 111 11.67 1.49 2.73
N VAL A 112 12.00 1.14 3.98
CA VAL A 112 11.13 1.39 5.13
C VAL A 112 11.01 2.89 5.39
N LEU A 113 12.12 3.63 5.34
CA LEU A 113 12.08 5.09 5.45
C LEU A 113 11.28 5.73 4.30
N LEU A 114 11.45 5.22 3.07
CA LEU A 114 10.67 5.66 1.92
C LEU A 114 9.17 5.42 2.12
N ARG A 115 8.76 4.23 2.60
CA ARG A 115 7.34 3.93 2.94
C ARG A 115 6.78 4.93 3.93
N PHE A 116 7.53 5.18 5.00
CA PHE A 116 7.13 6.12 6.03
C PHE A 116 6.83 7.49 5.42
N LEU A 117 7.77 8.08 4.69
CA LEU A 117 7.55 9.41 4.10
C LEU A 117 6.43 9.41 3.06
N TYR A 118 6.43 8.42 2.16
CA TYR A 118 5.53 8.37 1.02
C TYR A 118 4.08 8.11 1.44
N PHE A 119 3.81 7.12 2.29
CA PHE A 119 2.44 6.79 2.69
C PHE A 119 1.83 7.86 3.60
N ASN A 120 2.61 8.48 4.49
CA ASN A 120 2.11 9.60 5.28
C ASN A 120 1.75 10.80 4.38
N ALA A 121 2.57 11.13 3.39
CA ALA A 121 2.26 12.19 2.42
C ALA A 121 1.01 11.88 1.59
N ALA A 122 0.88 10.64 1.09
CA ALA A 122 -0.28 10.20 0.32
C ALA A 122 -1.59 10.28 1.14
N LEU A 123 -1.58 9.81 2.40
CA LEU A 123 -2.76 9.87 3.26
C LEU A 123 -3.10 11.29 3.71
N ALA A 124 -2.11 12.14 3.94
CA ALA A 124 -2.34 13.56 4.22
C ALA A 124 -2.98 14.25 3.00
N LEU A 125 -2.46 14.00 1.79
CA LEU A 125 -3.02 14.51 0.54
C LEU A 125 -4.47 14.04 0.36
N ALA A 126 -4.74 12.74 0.52
CA ALA A 126 -6.08 12.20 0.40
C ALA A 126 -7.04 12.78 1.45
N GLY A 127 -6.62 12.83 2.72
CA GLY A 127 -7.42 13.32 3.83
C GLY A 127 -7.76 14.80 3.71
N TYR A 128 -6.75 15.66 3.65
CA TYR A 128 -6.96 17.11 3.59
C TYR A 128 -7.48 17.56 2.23
N GLY A 129 -7.06 16.93 1.14
CA GLY A 129 -7.61 17.20 -0.20
C GLY A 129 -9.08 16.81 -0.30
N GLY A 130 -9.47 15.62 0.18
CA GLY A 130 -10.87 15.21 0.24
C GLY A 130 -11.72 16.12 1.12
N ALA A 131 -11.19 16.53 2.28
CA ALA A 131 -11.86 17.48 3.16
C ALA A 131 -12.10 18.84 2.49
N ALA A 132 -11.13 19.36 1.74
CA ALA A 132 -11.27 20.59 0.98
C ALA A 132 -12.35 20.46 -0.11
N ILE A 133 -12.36 19.35 -0.86
CA ILE A 133 -13.39 19.09 -1.88
C ILE A 133 -14.80 19.02 -1.25
N SER A 134 -14.96 18.27 -0.17
CA SER A 134 -16.28 18.14 0.48
C SER A 134 -16.71 19.44 1.16
N GLY A 135 -15.78 20.22 1.72
CA GLY A 135 -16.08 21.39 2.53
C GLY A 135 -16.23 22.67 1.72
N GLU A 136 -15.31 22.93 0.80
CA GLU A 136 -15.24 24.18 0.04
C GLU A 136 -16.06 24.11 -1.25
N LEU A 137 -16.06 22.94 -1.92
CA LEU A 137 -16.80 22.75 -3.17
C LEU A 137 -18.20 22.17 -2.93
N ALA A 138 -18.52 21.76 -1.69
CA ALA A 138 -19.76 21.07 -1.33
C ALA A 138 -20.02 19.80 -2.16
N LEU A 139 -18.94 19.07 -2.50
CA LEU A 139 -18.94 17.87 -3.34
C LEU A 139 -18.53 16.62 -2.51
N PRO A 140 -19.44 16.06 -1.69
CA PRO A 140 -19.10 15.01 -0.73
C PRO A 140 -18.76 13.66 -1.39
N LEU A 141 -19.38 13.32 -2.51
CA LEU A 141 -19.11 12.06 -3.21
C LEU A 141 -17.76 12.12 -3.95
N GLU A 142 -17.43 13.29 -4.47
CA GLU A 142 -16.18 13.58 -5.17
C GLU A 142 -14.99 13.55 -4.21
N SER A 143 -15.18 13.90 -2.93
CA SER A 143 -14.17 13.68 -1.88
C SER A 143 -13.78 12.20 -1.75
N VAL A 144 -14.77 11.29 -1.75
CA VAL A 144 -14.54 9.84 -1.72
C VAL A 144 -13.84 9.37 -2.99
N GLY A 145 -14.32 9.83 -4.15
CA GLY A 145 -13.71 9.51 -5.45
C GLY A 145 -12.25 9.97 -5.52
N PHE A 146 -11.97 11.19 -5.07
CA PHE A 146 -10.62 11.73 -4.99
C PHE A 146 -9.72 10.88 -4.10
N ALA A 147 -10.17 10.57 -2.88
CA ALA A 147 -9.40 9.75 -1.95
C ALA A 147 -9.13 8.34 -2.49
N PHE A 148 -10.12 7.73 -3.16
CA PHE A 148 -9.97 6.44 -3.84
C PHE A 148 -8.89 6.53 -4.93
N VAL A 149 -8.95 7.53 -5.80
CA VAL A 149 -7.97 7.73 -6.88
C VAL A 149 -6.57 7.95 -6.32
N VAL A 150 -6.41 8.79 -5.29
CA VAL A 150 -5.12 8.98 -4.62
C VAL A 150 -4.62 7.66 -4.06
N GLY A 151 -5.46 6.89 -3.37
CA GLY A 151 -5.09 5.58 -2.83
C GLY A 151 -4.62 4.59 -3.90
N VAL A 152 -5.35 4.48 -5.02
CA VAL A 152 -4.98 3.63 -6.16
C VAL A 152 -3.63 4.06 -6.73
N LEU A 153 -3.49 5.34 -7.09
CA LEU A 153 -2.28 5.84 -7.74
C LEU A 153 -1.07 5.72 -6.82
N SER A 154 -1.22 6.08 -5.54
CA SER A 154 -0.14 6.00 -4.56
C SER A 154 0.36 4.57 -4.40
N ALA A 155 -0.52 3.59 -4.20
CA ALA A 155 -0.12 2.19 -4.06
C ALA A 155 0.42 1.58 -5.36
N ALA A 156 -0.14 1.94 -6.52
CA ALA A 156 0.31 1.42 -7.79
C ALA A 156 1.66 1.98 -8.25
N LEU A 157 1.97 3.26 -7.95
CA LEU A 157 3.23 3.92 -8.32
C LEU A 157 4.37 3.66 -7.32
N PHE A 158 4.04 3.38 -6.06
CA PHE A 158 5.04 3.18 -5.00
C PHE A 158 6.15 2.19 -5.38
N PRO A 159 5.85 1.04 -6.00
CA PRO A 159 6.90 0.07 -6.30
C PRO A 159 7.88 0.53 -7.37
N ARG A 160 7.46 1.38 -8.31
CA ARG A 160 8.35 2.00 -9.29
C ARG A 160 9.29 3.00 -8.63
N LEU A 161 8.78 3.82 -7.70
CA LEU A 161 9.60 4.75 -6.94
C LEU A 161 10.63 4.01 -6.08
N ALA A 162 10.23 2.90 -5.46
CA ALA A 162 11.13 2.09 -4.65
C ALA A 162 12.29 1.50 -5.47
N GLU A 163 12.02 0.99 -6.68
CA GLU A 163 13.07 0.54 -7.61
C GLU A 163 14.07 1.65 -7.93
N ASP A 164 13.58 2.86 -8.26
CA ASP A 164 14.45 3.98 -8.62
C ASP A 164 15.36 4.39 -7.46
N VAL A 165 14.83 4.41 -6.23
CA VAL A 165 15.62 4.67 -5.03
C VAL A 165 16.64 3.55 -4.80
N SER A 166 16.24 2.28 -4.91
CA SER A 166 17.14 1.14 -4.75
C SER A 166 18.27 1.12 -5.77
N ARG A 167 18.00 1.44 -7.04
CA ARG A 167 19.04 1.53 -8.09
C ARG A 167 20.05 2.63 -7.77
N ARG A 168 19.57 3.83 -7.44
CA ARG A 168 20.45 4.95 -7.07
C ARG A 168 21.38 4.62 -5.90
N LEU A 169 20.87 3.92 -4.89
CA LEU A 169 21.66 3.50 -3.74
C LEU A 169 22.67 2.40 -4.07
N ALA A 170 22.40 1.54 -5.06
CA ALA A 170 23.33 0.52 -5.51
C ALA A 170 24.48 1.10 -6.36
N ASP A 171 24.24 2.22 -7.04
CA ASP A 171 25.23 2.93 -7.86
C ASP A 171 26.09 3.93 -7.05
N SER A 172 25.82 4.12 -5.75
CA SER A 172 26.51 5.05 -4.84
C SER A 172 27.71 4.41 -4.15
#